data_AF-A0A1X7SXU3-F1
#
_entry.id   AF-A0A1X7SXU3-F1
#
_cell.length_a   1.000
_cell.length_b   1.000
_cell.length_c   1.000
_cell.angle_alpha   90.00
_cell.angle_beta   90.00
_cell.angle_gamma   90.00
#
_symmetry.space_group_name_H-M   'P 1'
#
loop_
_entity.id
_entity.type
_entity.pdbx_description
1 polymer ?
#
loop_
_entity_poly.entity_id
_entity_poly.type
_entity_poly.pdbx_seq_one_letter_code
_entity_poly.pdbx_strand_id
1 'polypeptide(L)'
;MKVEYLRSLSSNTGSAASKVRRGMVFEIDDCKFHLEAMTRPDYQPLVDNKRIIEKLQERITLMNMELITERERNEKIIKDIKDLKETEGEEIEYDSLSDDEVENQICAFKVHCKHPVTGKLKKSTLRVHKDELLPTVLDKAYELMELAPHIPIERCRLVNYDYQNDVMHQSFDHDESQHLTIGEIAGGDGAYYYFRLFLETRKENEKFKKYKNASDELLSTFNGVHV
;
A
#
# COMPACT_ATOMS: atom_id res chain seq x y z
N MET A 1 -49.21 -38.42 -69.33
CA MET A 1 -48.04 -39.10 -68.73
C MET A 1 -47.15 -38.06 -68.07
N LYS A 2 -47.39 -37.69 -66.79
CA LYS A 2 -46.52 -36.76 -66.02
C LYS A 2 -46.93 -36.59 -64.53
N VAL A 3 -47.37 -37.65 -63.85
CA VAL A 3 -47.77 -37.56 -62.41
C VAL A 3 -47.24 -38.73 -61.57
N GLU A 4 -46.10 -39.33 -61.96
CA GLU A 4 -45.51 -40.45 -61.18
C GLU A 4 -44.06 -40.21 -60.72
N TYR A 5 -43.45 -39.06 -61.02
CA TYR A 5 -42.04 -38.84 -60.73
C TYR A 5 -41.74 -38.16 -59.38
N LEU A 6 -42.76 -37.83 -58.58
CA LEU A 6 -42.56 -37.07 -57.32
C LEU A 6 -42.89 -37.87 -56.04
N ARG A 7 -43.12 -39.19 -56.14
CA ARG A 7 -43.39 -40.03 -54.95
C ARG A 7 -42.16 -40.78 -54.41
N SER A 8 -40.98 -40.58 -55.00
CA SER A 8 -39.76 -41.33 -54.67
C SER A 8 -38.62 -40.48 -54.10
N LEU A 9 -38.93 -39.40 -53.37
CA LEU A 9 -38.01 -38.92 -52.33
C LEU A 9 -38.30 -39.69 -51.03
N SER A 10 -38.09 -41.01 -51.10
CA SER A 10 -37.81 -41.80 -49.91
C SER A 10 -36.62 -41.12 -49.22
N SER A 11 -36.85 -40.62 -48.00
CA SER A 11 -35.79 -40.09 -47.14
C SER A 11 -34.73 -41.17 -47.02
N ASN A 12 -33.62 -41.02 -47.75
CA ASN A 12 -32.49 -41.95 -47.70
C ASN A 12 -31.85 -41.84 -46.30
N THR A 13 -32.40 -42.60 -45.37
CA THR A 13 -32.02 -42.70 -43.96
C THR A 13 -30.64 -43.33 -43.77
N GLY A 14 -30.01 -43.86 -44.83
CA GLY A 14 -28.66 -44.42 -44.82
C GLY A 14 -27.55 -43.41 -45.15
N SER A 15 -27.89 -42.24 -45.71
CA SER A 15 -26.90 -41.23 -46.14
C SER A 15 -26.10 -40.68 -44.97
N ALA A 16 -24.81 -40.38 -45.19
CA ALA A 16 -23.95 -39.73 -44.19
C ALA A 16 -24.59 -38.45 -43.61
N ALA A 17 -25.23 -37.63 -44.46
CA ALA A 17 -25.92 -36.43 -44.02
C ALA A 17 -27.15 -36.71 -43.13
N SER A 18 -27.87 -37.80 -43.37
CA SER A 18 -28.98 -38.23 -42.49
C SER A 18 -28.50 -38.77 -41.15
N LYS A 19 -27.32 -39.41 -41.10
CA LYS A 19 -26.69 -39.87 -39.85
C LYS A 19 -26.25 -38.69 -38.99
N VAL A 20 -25.60 -37.69 -39.59
CA VAL A 20 -25.21 -36.44 -38.90
C VAL A 20 -26.42 -35.70 -38.35
N ARG A 21 -27.46 -35.49 -39.17
CA ARG A 21 -28.70 -34.83 -38.70
C ARG A 21 -29.35 -35.56 -37.53
N ARG A 22 -29.35 -36.90 -37.51
CA ARG A 22 -29.87 -37.66 -36.36
C ARG A 22 -29.01 -37.50 -35.11
N GLY A 23 -27.68 -37.53 -35.23
CA GLY A 23 -26.78 -37.27 -34.10
C GLY A 23 -27.03 -35.91 -33.46
N MET A 24 -27.12 -34.86 -34.28
CA MET A 24 -27.42 -33.51 -33.80
C MET A 24 -28.79 -33.40 -33.14
N VAL A 25 -29.81 -34.11 -33.64
CA VAL A 25 -31.14 -34.14 -33.00
C VAL A 25 -31.07 -34.74 -31.60
N PHE A 26 -30.32 -35.83 -31.40
CA PHE A 26 -30.14 -36.41 -30.06
C PHE A 26 -29.44 -35.44 -29.11
N GLU A 27 -28.40 -34.75 -29.55
CA GLU A 27 -27.70 -33.75 -28.73
C GLU A 27 -28.61 -32.55 -28.38
N ILE A 28 -29.44 -32.10 -29.33
CA ILE A 28 -30.42 -31.04 -29.11
C ILE A 28 -31.49 -31.47 -28.11
N ASP A 29 -32.02 -32.69 -28.25
CA ASP A 29 -33.04 -33.23 -27.36
C ASP A 29 -32.49 -33.43 -25.93
N ASP A 30 -31.23 -33.86 -25.81
CA ASP A 30 -30.52 -33.99 -24.53
C ASP A 30 -30.32 -32.61 -23.86
N CYS A 31 -29.86 -31.61 -24.61
CA CYS A 31 -29.75 -30.23 -24.11
C CYS A 31 -31.11 -29.68 -23.65
N LYS A 32 -32.17 -29.95 -24.41
CA LYS A 32 -33.53 -29.51 -24.08
C LYS A 32 -34.03 -30.16 -22.79
N PHE A 33 -33.78 -31.46 -22.62
CA PHE A 33 -34.12 -32.18 -21.39
C PHE A 33 -33.43 -31.58 -20.16
N HIS A 34 -32.13 -31.28 -20.26
CA HIS A 34 -31.38 -30.64 -19.16
C HIS A 34 -31.90 -29.23 -18.85
N LEU A 35 -32.21 -28.42 -19.85
CA LEU A 35 -32.78 -27.09 -19.66
C LEU A 35 -34.16 -27.14 -18.99
N GLU A 36 -35.03 -28.05 -19.44
CA GLU A 36 -36.33 -28.27 -18.81
C GLU A 36 -36.17 -28.70 -17.35
N ALA A 37 -35.23 -29.61 -17.06
CA ALA A 37 -34.93 -30.02 -15.69
C ALA A 37 -34.48 -28.85 -14.80
N MET A 38 -33.63 -27.96 -15.31
CA MET A 38 -33.14 -26.78 -14.57
C MET A 38 -34.22 -25.74 -14.25
N THR A 39 -35.27 -25.65 -15.08
CA THR A 39 -36.40 -24.75 -14.82
C THR A 39 -37.34 -25.27 -13.73
N ARG A 40 -37.20 -26.55 -13.34
CA ARG A 40 -38.03 -27.11 -12.29
C ARG A 40 -37.58 -26.60 -10.91
N PRO A 41 -38.53 -26.27 -10.03
CA PRO A 41 -38.21 -25.78 -8.68
C PRO A 41 -37.55 -26.85 -7.79
N ASP A 42 -37.67 -28.13 -8.14
CA ASP A 42 -37.06 -29.27 -7.46
C ASP A 42 -35.72 -29.69 -8.07
N TYR A 43 -35.12 -28.87 -8.93
CA TYR A 43 -33.80 -29.14 -9.49
C TYR A 43 -32.72 -29.03 -8.41
N GLN A 44 -32.27 -30.19 -7.96
CA GLN A 44 -31.50 -30.33 -6.73
C GLN A 44 -30.22 -29.49 -6.63
N PRO A 45 -29.41 -29.32 -7.70
CA PRO A 45 -28.25 -28.44 -7.64
C PRO A 45 -28.57 -26.99 -7.25
N LEU A 46 -29.71 -26.45 -7.70
CA LEU A 46 -30.13 -25.09 -7.34
C LEU A 46 -30.65 -25.03 -5.91
N VAL A 47 -31.40 -26.05 -5.48
CA VAL A 47 -31.91 -26.18 -4.11
C VAL A 47 -30.75 -26.29 -3.11
N ASP A 48 -29.74 -27.09 -3.42
CA ASP A 48 -28.54 -27.26 -2.59
C ASP A 48 -27.73 -25.98 -2.51
N ASN A 49 -27.51 -25.29 -3.65
CA ASN A 49 -26.84 -23.99 -3.66
C ASN A 49 -27.57 -22.95 -2.81
N LYS A 50 -28.91 -22.89 -2.90
CA LYS A 50 -29.72 -22.01 -2.07
C LYS A 50 -29.51 -22.31 -0.58
N ARG A 51 -29.54 -23.59 -0.19
CA ARG A 51 -29.30 -24.01 1.20
C ARG A 51 -27.89 -23.66 1.68
N ILE A 52 -26.88 -23.77 0.82
CA ILE A 52 -25.50 -23.39 1.15
C ILE A 52 -25.41 -21.87 1.38
N ILE A 53 -26.04 -21.07 0.51
CA ILE A 53 -26.08 -19.62 0.65
C ILE A 53 -26.75 -19.22 1.98
N GLU A 54 -27.89 -19.83 2.32
CA GLU A 54 -28.59 -19.58 3.59
C GLU A 54 -27.68 -19.87 4.80
N LYS A 55 -26.98 -21.02 4.81
CA LYS A 55 -26.02 -21.36 5.88
C LYS A 55 -24.86 -20.37 5.99
N LEU A 56 -24.36 -19.87 4.86
CA LEU A 56 -23.29 -18.87 4.85
C LEU A 56 -23.78 -17.54 5.41
N GLN A 57 -25.00 -17.12 5.05
CA GLN A 57 -25.63 -15.92 5.59
C GLN A 57 -25.82 -16.02 7.11
N GLU A 58 -26.31 -17.15 7.62
CA GLU A 58 -26.43 -17.41 9.06
C GLU A 58 -25.08 -17.28 9.78
N ARG A 59 -24.03 -17.88 9.22
CA ARG A 59 -22.67 -17.81 9.78
C ARG A 59 -22.11 -16.38 9.80
N ILE A 60 -22.33 -15.61 8.73
CA ILE A 60 -21.91 -14.20 8.66
C ILE A 60 -22.63 -13.39 9.73
N THR A 61 -23.95 -13.58 9.87
CA THR A 61 -24.75 -12.88 10.88
C THR A 61 -24.26 -13.20 12.30
N LEU A 62 -24.00 -14.46 12.61
CA LEU A 62 -23.47 -14.87 13.92
C LEU A 62 -22.12 -14.21 14.21
N MET A 63 -21.19 -14.26 13.26
CA MET A 63 -19.86 -13.68 13.43
C MET A 63 -19.90 -12.14 13.58
N ASN A 64 -20.83 -11.47 12.89
CA ASN A 64 -21.02 -10.03 13.06
C ASN A 64 -21.55 -9.68 14.47
N MET A 65 -22.45 -10.48 15.02
CA MET A 65 -22.91 -10.30 16.41
C MET A 65 -21.76 -10.47 17.40
N GLU A 66 -20.94 -11.52 17.24
CA GLU A 66 -19.74 -11.74 18.06
C GLU A 66 -18.79 -10.53 17.99
N LEU A 67 -18.49 -10.04 16.77
CA LEU A 67 -17.64 -8.87 16.58
C LEU A 67 -18.18 -7.60 17.24
N ILE A 68 -19.50 -7.37 17.23
CA ILE A 68 -20.11 -6.24 17.93
C ILE A 68 -19.88 -6.39 19.44
N THR A 69 -20.11 -7.57 20.01
CA THR A 69 -19.89 -7.78 21.46
C THR A 69 -18.42 -7.64 21.87
N GLU A 70 -17.48 -8.08 21.03
CA GLU A 70 -16.05 -7.87 21.28
C GLU A 70 -15.67 -6.39 21.20
N ARG A 71 -16.26 -5.62 20.28
CA ARG A 71 -16.05 -4.17 20.22
C ARG A 71 -16.55 -3.47 21.48
N GLU A 72 -17.76 -3.79 21.94
CA GLU A 72 -18.31 -3.24 23.19
C GLU A 72 -17.43 -3.59 24.40
N ARG A 73 -16.91 -4.82 24.47
CA ARG A 73 -15.95 -5.22 25.51
C ARG A 73 -14.66 -4.42 25.45
N ASN A 74 -14.09 -4.24 24.25
CA ASN A 74 -12.86 -3.48 24.05
C ASN A 74 -13.04 -2.00 24.41
N GLU A 75 -14.15 -1.39 24.02
CA GLU A 75 -14.49 -0.01 24.41
C GLU A 75 -14.56 0.15 25.93
N LYS A 76 -15.17 -0.83 26.61
CA LYS A 76 -15.22 -0.84 28.08
C LYS A 76 -13.82 -0.96 28.69
N ILE A 77 -12.98 -1.86 28.19
CA ILE A 77 -11.60 -2.03 28.68
C ILE A 77 -10.79 -0.73 28.49
N ILE A 78 -10.92 -0.08 27.33
CA ILE A 78 -10.23 1.20 27.06
C ILE A 78 -10.66 2.27 28.06
N LYS A 79 -11.97 2.36 28.35
CA LYS A 79 -12.50 3.27 29.35
C LYS A 79 -11.97 2.97 30.75
N ASP A 80 -12.00 1.71 31.17
CA ASP A 80 -11.52 1.29 32.49
C ASP A 80 -10.01 1.61 32.65
N ILE A 81 -9.20 1.43 31.59
CA ILE A 81 -7.78 1.83 31.57
C ILE A 81 -7.62 3.35 31.72
N LYS A 82 -8.49 4.13 31.09
CA LYS A 82 -8.47 5.60 31.21
C LYS A 82 -8.80 6.05 32.64
N ASP A 83 -9.88 5.52 33.21
CA ASP A 83 -10.33 5.86 34.57
C ASP A 83 -9.28 5.45 35.63
N LEU A 84 -8.57 4.32 35.44
CA LEU A 84 -7.48 3.89 36.31
C LEU A 84 -6.26 4.83 36.24
N LYS A 85 -5.92 5.33 35.04
CA LYS A 85 -4.83 6.30 34.88
C LYS A 85 -5.16 7.66 35.51
N GLU A 86 -6.42 8.08 35.44
CA GLU A 86 -6.90 9.32 36.07
C GLU A 86 -6.94 9.22 37.61
N THR A 87 -7.11 8.02 38.17
CA THR A 87 -7.14 7.79 39.63
C THR A 87 -5.75 7.55 40.25
N GLU A 88 -4.75 7.13 39.46
CA GLU A 88 -3.38 6.88 39.93
C GLU A 88 -2.40 8.07 39.73
N GLY A 89 -2.79 9.16 39.05
CA GLY A 89 -1.92 10.33 38.87
C GLY A 89 -2.63 11.63 38.53
N GLU A 90 -2.77 12.50 39.54
CA GLU A 90 -2.70 13.95 39.29
C GLU A 90 -1.29 14.24 38.71
N GLU A 91 -1.23 14.98 37.61
CA GLU A 91 -0.04 15.34 36.79
C GLU A 91 0.37 14.41 35.63
N ILE A 92 -0.53 14.11 34.69
CA ILE A 92 -0.24 14.40 33.27
C ILE A 92 -1.54 14.86 32.62
N GLU A 93 -1.65 16.17 32.37
CA GLU A 93 -2.63 16.77 31.48
C GLU A 93 -2.39 16.20 30.07
N TYR A 94 -2.98 15.04 29.77
CA TYR A 94 -3.21 14.64 28.39
C TYR A 94 -4.36 15.50 27.90
N ASP A 95 -4.01 16.72 27.46
CA ASP A 95 -4.79 17.40 26.46
C ASP A 95 -5.15 16.35 25.40
N SER A 96 -6.43 16.26 25.09
CA SER A 96 -6.97 15.18 24.28
C SER A 96 -6.46 15.38 22.86
N LEU A 97 -5.27 14.85 22.56
CA LEU A 97 -4.72 14.93 21.22
C LEU A 97 -5.64 14.13 20.31
N SER A 98 -6.45 14.86 19.55
CA SER A 98 -7.32 14.32 18.51
C SER A 98 -6.49 13.44 17.55
N ASP A 99 -7.11 12.50 16.84
CA ASP A 99 -6.40 11.72 15.81
C ASP A 99 -5.63 12.64 14.81
N ASP A 100 -6.11 13.88 14.64
CA ASP A 100 -5.46 14.95 13.87
C ASP A 100 -4.12 15.42 14.47
N GLU A 101 -3.96 15.43 15.81
CA GLU A 101 -2.71 15.84 16.47
C GLU A 101 -1.63 14.76 16.43
N VAL A 102 -2.00 13.47 16.42
CA VAL A 102 -1.07 12.37 16.18
C VAL A 102 -0.66 12.35 14.70
N GLU A 103 -1.59 12.62 13.78
CA GLU A 103 -1.26 12.71 12.35
C GLU A 103 -0.35 13.91 12.04
N ASN A 104 -0.52 15.05 12.74
CA ASN A 104 0.35 16.22 12.64
C ASN A 104 1.80 15.98 13.12
N GLN A 105 2.04 14.91 13.88
CA GLN A 105 3.38 14.54 14.35
C GLN A 105 4.13 13.62 13.38
N ILE A 106 3.45 13.03 12.39
CA ILE A 106 4.07 12.13 11.41
C ILE A 106 4.41 12.88 10.13
N CYS A 107 5.69 12.95 9.79
CA CYS A 107 6.16 13.49 8.52
C CYS A 107 6.25 12.40 7.44
N ALA A 108 5.78 12.70 6.22
CA ALA A 108 5.87 11.82 5.06
C ALA A 108 6.79 12.40 3.98
N PHE A 109 7.99 11.82 3.82
CA PHE A 109 9.01 12.29 2.88
C PHE A 109 9.12 11.37 1.66
N LYS A 110 9.34 11.96 0.48
CA LYS A 110 9.77 11.20 -0.70
C LYS A 110 11.28 11.05 -0.67
N VAL A 111 11.75 9.82 -0.50
CA VAL A 111 13.18 9.47 -0.49
C VAL A 111 13.55 8.88 -1.85
N HIS A 112 14.70 9.32 -2.39
CA HIS A 112 15.25 8.82 -3.65
C HIS A 112 16.62 8.19 -3.39
N CYS A 113 17.00 7.19 -4.19
CA CYS A 113 18.33 6.57 -4.09
C CYS A 113 18.74 6.03 -5.46
N LYS A 114 20.02 6.18 -5.83
CA LYS A 114 20.59 5.40 -6.95
C LYS A 114 21.03 4.05 -6.39
N HIS A 115 20.27 3.00 -6.69
CA HIS A 115 20.51 1.68 -6.11
C HIS A 115 21.89 1.14 -6.54
N PRO A 116 22.76 0.72 -5.61
CA PRO A 116 24.17 0.43 -5.89
C PRO A 116 24.37 -0.73 -6.88
N VAL A 117 23.48 -1.73 -6.86
CA VAL A 117 23.54 -2.88 -7.80
C VAL A 117 22.95 -2.58 -9.16
N THR A 118 21.73 -2.01 -9.20
CA THR A 118 20.98 -1.85 -10.46
C THR A 118 21.31 -0.55 -11.20
N GLY A 119 21.93 0.43 -10.52
CA GLY A 119 22.17 1.77 -11.03
C GLY A 119 20.90 2.61 -11.27
N LYS A 120 19.71 2.04 -11.02
CA LYS A 120 18.43 2.70 -11.25
C LYS A 120 18.08 3.62 -10.08
N LEU A 121 17.38 4.71 -10.40
CA LEU A 121 16.80 5.58 -9.41
C LEU A 121 15.58 4.89 -8.77
N LYS A 122 15.69 4.52 -7.50
CA LYS A 122 14.61 4.02 -6.64
C LYS A 122 13.97 5.21 -5.91
N LYS A 123 12.67 5.14 -5.69
CA LYS A 123 11.90 6.13 -4.93
C LYS A 123 10.91 5.42 -4.02
N SER A 124 10.83 5.86 -2.77
CA SER A 124 9.91 5.36 -1.75
C SER A 124 9.38 6.50 -0.88
N THR A 125 8.28 6.27 -0.18
CA THR A 125 7.74 7.20 0.82
C THR A 125 8.16 6.73 2.21
N LEU A 126 8.89 7.57 2.94
CA LEU A 126 9.30 7.34 4.31
C LEU A 126 8.35 8.09 5.25
N ARG A 127 7.77 7.38 6.22
CA ARG A 127 6.95 7.98 7.29
C ARG A 127 7.69 7.87 8.61
N VAL A 128 7.95 9.01 9.24
CA VAL A 128 8.71 9.12 10.51
C VAL A 128 8.08 10.18 11.39
N HIS A 129 8.23 10.04 12.70
CA HIS A 129 7.78 11.06 13.63
C HIS A 129 8.69 12.30 13.52
N LYS A 130 8.13 13.51 13.67
CA LYS A 130 8.85 14.77 13.44
C LYS A 130 10.03 14.97 14.40
N ASP A 131 9.93 14.42 15.60
CA ASP A 131 10.97 14.47 16.63
C ASP A 131 12.04 13.36 16.49
N GLU A 132 11.97 12.52 15.45
CA GLU A 132 13.03 11.54 15.22
C GLU A 132 14.32 12.21 14.78
N LEU A 133 15.41 11.84 15.44
CA LEU A 133 16.75 12.30 15.10
C LEU A 133 17.18 11.79 13.73
N LEU A 134 17.98 12.60 13.04
CA LEU A 134 18.47 12.30 11.70
C LEU A 134 19.13 10.91 11.54
N PRO A 135 19.97 10.41 12.48
CA PRO A 135 20.54 9.07 12.37
C PRO A 135 19.48 7.96 12.34
N THR A 136 18.46 8.05 13.20
CA THR A 136 17.34 7.09 13.22
C THR A 136 16.56 7.12 11.89
N VAL A 137 16.38 8.31 11.31
CA VAL A 137 15.72 8.46 10.01
C VAL A 137 16.59 7.90 8.88
N LEU A 138 17.92 8.02 8.96
CA LEU A 138 18.86 7.40 8.02
C LEU A 138 18.76 5.87 8.08
N ASP A 139 18.70 5.27 9.26
CA ASP A 139 18.54 3.81 9.43
C ASP A 139 17.28 3.31 8.73
N LYS A 140 16.14 3.96 9.00
CA LYS A 140 14.85 3.62 8.37
C LYS A 140 14.88 3.80 6.85
N ALA A 141 15.50 4.88 6.35
CA ALA A 141 15.65 5.12 4.91
C ALA A 141 16.53 4.05 4.25
N TYR A 142 17.59 3.63 4.92
CA TYR A 142 18.53 2.61 4.46
C TYR A 142 17.84 1.23 4.34
N GLU A 143 17.05 0.84 5.34
CA GLU A 143 16.24 -0.38 5.30
C GLU A 143 15.19 -0.33 4.17
N LEU A 144 14.44 0.79 4.08
CA LEU A 144 13.41 0.99 3.06
C LEU A 144 13.97 0.93 1.63
N MET A 145 15.21 1.35 1.44
CA MET A 145 15.89 1.32 0.16
C MET A 145 16.53 -0.03 -0.17
N GLU A 146 16.55 -0.97 0.78
CA GLU A 146 17.10 -2.33 0.65
C GLU A 146 18.57 -2.31 0.23
N LEU A 147 19.35 -1.44 0.87
CA LEU A 147 20.77 -1.26 0.54
C LEU A 147 21.68 -2.37 1.11
N ALA A 148 21.25 -3.03 2.18
CA ALA A 148 21.95 -4.19 2.74
C ALA A 148 21.81 -5.42 1.82
N PRO A 149 22.85 -6.26 1.66
CA PRO A 149 24.21 -6.13 2.21
C PRO A 149 25.17 -5.37 1.28
N HIS A 150 24.67 -4.73 0.22
CA HIS A 150 25.48 -4.22 -0.89
C HIS A 150 26.36 -3.02 -0.53
N ILE A 151 25.89 -2.16 0.37
CA ILE A 151 26.64 -1.02 0.87
C ILE A 151 26.36 -0.85 2.36
N PRO A 152 27.38 -0.73 3.23
CA PRO A 152 27.17 -0.52 4.65
C PRO A 152 26.73 0.93 4.93
N ILE A 153 26.01 1.13 6.02
CA ILE A 153 25.31 2.39 6.31
C ILE A 153 26.25 3.57 6.54
N GLU A 154 27.50 3.34 6.96
CA GLU A 154 28.55 4.35 7.15
C GLU A 154 29.03 4.98 5.82
N ARG A 155 28.60 4.39 4.69
CA ARG A 155 28.80 4.93 3.35
C ARG A 155 27.51 5.55 2.78
N CYS A 156 26.52 5.79 3.61
CA CYS A 156 25.25 6.40 3.27
C CYS A 156 25.04 7.71 4.06
N ARG A 157 24.31 8.66 3.49
CA ARG A 157 23.79 9.82 4.21
C ARG A 157 22.51 10.36 3.57
N LEU A 158 21.74 11.12 4.33
CA LEU A 158 20.59 11.86 3.82
C LEU A 158 20.99 13.27 3.37
N VAL A 159 20.39 13.71 2.27
CA VAL A 159 20.64 15.00 1.63
C VAL A 159 19.30 15.60 1.18
N ASN A 160 19.13 16.92 1.32
CA ASN A 160 18.00 17.64 0.75
C ASN A 160 18.12 17.63 -0.78
N TYR A 161 17.03 17.25 -1.45
CA TYR A 161 17.03 16.99 -2.87
C TYR A 161 15.95 17.78 -3.60
N ASP A 162 16.38 18.66 -4.49
CA ASP A 162 15.49 19.31 -5.44
C ASP A 162 15.27 18.39 -6.64
N TYR A 163 14.13 17.69 -6.62
CA TYR A 163 13.74 16.81 -7.71
C TYR A 163 13.44 17.54 -9.03
N GLN A 164 12.98 18.79 -8.98
CA GLN A 164 12.63 19.51 -10.22
C GLN A 164 13.88 19.83 -11.02
N ASN A 165 14.97 20.16 -10.32
CA ASN A 165 16.24 20.53 -10.93
C ASN A 165 17.28 19.39 -10.94
N ASP A 166 16.98 18.24 -10.30
CA ASP A 166 17.92 17.12 -10.07
C ASP A 166 19.22 17.57 -9.36
N VAL A 167 19.06 18.40 -8.32
CA VAL A 167 20.17 18.99 -7.57
C VAL A 167 20.12 18.60 -6.10
N MET A 168 21.28 18.23 -5.56
CA MET A 168 21.51 18.09 -4.11
C MET A 168 21.67 19.48 -3.50
N HIS A 169 20.70 19.90 -2.71
CA HIS A 169 20.60 21.27 -2.19
C HIS A 169 21.40 21.47 -0.90
N GLN A 170 21.29 20.53 0.05
CA GLN A 170 21.91 20.62 1.37
C GLN A 170 22.35 19.26 1.90
N SER A 171 23.59 19.13 2.35
CA SER A 171 24.08 17.96 3.07
C SER A 171 23.70 18.02 4.54
N PHE A 172 23.30 16.88 5.10
CA PHE A 172 23.15 16.71 6.54
C PHE A 172 24.32 15.87 7.05
N ASP A 173 25.46 16.52 7.24
CA ASP A 173 26.68 15.86 7.69
C ASP A 173 26.54 15.44 9.16
N HIS A 174 27.02 14.23 9.48
CA HIS A 174 26.79 13.56 10.75
C HIS A 174 27.27 14.39 11.95
N ASP A 175 28.39 15.08 11.83
CA ASP A 175 28.98 15.86 12.93
C ASP A 175 28.17 17.12 13.29
N GLU A 176 27.49 17.72 12.30
CA GLU A 176 26.79 19.01 12.47
C GLU A 176 25.29 18.84 12.69
N SER A 177 24.67 17.77 12.20
CA SER A 177 23.20 17.64 12.12
C SER A 177 22.61 16.42 12.81
N GLN A 178 23.43 15.54 13.41
CA GLN A 178 22.94 14.35 14.13
C GLN A 178 22.00 14.64 15.31
N HIS A 179 22.13 15.82 15.93
CA HIS A 179 21.32 16.24 17.07
C HIS A 179 19.99 16.86 16.66
N LEU A 180 19.81 17.15 15.36
CA LEU A 180 18.59 17.74 14.84
C LEU A 180 17.56 16.66 14.55
N THR A 181 16.31 16.99 14.83
CA THR A 181 15.15 16.21 14.44
C THR A 181 14.83 16.43 12.96
N ILE A 182 14.15 15.45 12.35
CA ILE A 182 13.77 15.57 10.93
C ILE A 182 12.74 16.67 10.69
N GLY A 183 11.90 16.98 11.69
CA GLY A 183 10.97 18.10 11.66
C GLY A 183 11.67 19.45 11.60
N GLU A 184 12.71 19.65 12.42
CA GLU A 184 13.54 20.86 12.39
C GLU A 184 14.25 21.01 11.04
N ILE A 185 14.83 19.93 10.53
CA ILE A 185 15.52 19.90 9.23
C ILE A 185 14.57 20.24 8.07
N ALA A 186 13.32 19.79 8.14
CA ALA A 186 12.31 20.01 7.11
C ALA A 186 11.67 21.41 7.15
N GLY A 187 12.07 22.28 8.08
CA GLY A 187 11.56 23.66 8.20
C GLY A 187 10.31 23.80 9.08
N GLY A 188 10.04 22.85 9.98
CA GLY A 188 8.94 22.91 10.94
C GLY A 188 7.55 22.56 10.38
N ASP A 189 6.52 22.93 11.14
CA ASP A 189 5.13 22.53 10.87
C ASP A 189 4.61 23.19 9.57
N GLY A 190 4.52 22.39 8.49
CA GLY A 190 3.84 22.73 7.23
C GLY A 190 4.70 22.73 5.96
N ALA A 191 6.03 22.67 6.06
CA ALA A 191 6.93 22.73 4.90
C ALA A 191 7.37 21.35 4.34
N TYR A 192 7.09 20.26 5.06
CA TYR A 192 7.59 18.90 4.74
C TYR A 192 7.06 18.32 3.42
N TYR A 193 5.90 18.77 2.91
CA TYR A 193 5.31 18.22 1.67
C TYR A 193 6.20 18.44 0.42
N TYR A 194 6.96 19.54 0.41
CA TYR A 194 7.89 19.87 -0.67
C TYR A 194 9.31 19.40 -0.40
N PHE A 195 9.59 19.05 0.86
CA PHE A 195 10.90 18.56 1.28
C PHE A 195 11.11 17.13 0.79
N ARG A 196 12.15 16.92 -0.02
CA ARG A 196 12.50 15.59 -0.55
C ARG A 196 13.90 15.23 -0.12
N LEU A 197 14.08 13.94 0.14
CA LEU A 197 15.34 13.39 0.58
C LEU A 197 15.98 12.58 -0.55
N PHE A 198 17.30 12.58 -0.57
CA PHE A 198 18.11 11.64 -1.32
C PHE A 198 19.03 10.89 -0.38
N LEU A 199 19.00 9.56 -0.46
CA LEU A 199 19.92 8.67 0.22
C LEU A 199 21.17 8.51 -0.66
N GLU A 200 22.15 9.38 -0.40
CA GLU A 200 23.40 9.42 -1.13
C GLU A 200 24.33 8.31 -0.66
N THR A 201 24.97 7.63 -1.61
CA THR A 201 25.93 6.56 -1.36
C THR A 201 27.29 6.96 -1.93
N ARG A 202 28.37 6.53 -1.27
CA ARG A 202 29.75 6.73 -1.74
C ARG A 202 30.50 5.42 -1.88
N LYS A 203 31.53 5.39 -2.73
CA LYS A 203 32.45 4.25 -2.80
C LYS A 203 33.35 4.18 -1.58
N GLU A 204 34.00 3.04 -1.41
CA GLU A 204 35.04 2.88 -0.40
C GLU A 204 36.15 3.92 -0.61
N ASN A 205 36.57 4.58 0.46
CA ASN A 205 37.59 5.65 0.47
C ASN A 205 37.23 6.96 -0.25
N GLU A 206 36.06 7.05 -0.87
CA GLU A 206 35.54 8.31 -1.42
C GLU A 206 35.07 9.22 -0.29
N LYS A 207 35.14 10.54 -0.45
CA LYS A 207 34.52 11.49 0.49
C LYS A 207 33.23 12.00 -0.11
N PHE A 208 32.22 12.21 0.74
CA PHE A 208 31.01 12.87 0.29
C PHE A 208 31.28 14.31 -0.17
N LYS A 209 30.59 14.75 -1.23
CA LYS A 209 30.66 16.13 -1.70
C LYS A 209 29.84 17.03 -0.76
N LYS A 210 30.40 18.10 -0.20
CA LYS A 210 29.62 19.00 0.66
C LYS A 210 28.66 19.87 -0.18
N TYR A 211 27.39 19.89 0.20
CA TYR A 211 26.34 20.72 -0.39
C TYR A 211 25.83 21.69 0.68
N LYS A 212 25.80 22.99 0.38
CA LYS A 212 25.29 24.04 1.27
C LYS A 212 24.20 24.82 0.55
N ASN A 213 23.16 25.21 1.28
CA ASN A 213 22.18 26.15 0.77
C ASN A 213 22.84 27.51 0.58
N ALA A 214 22.52 28.20 -0.52
CA ALA A 214 23.01 29.56 -0.79
C ALA A 214 22.62 30.58 0.32
N SER A 215 21.60 30.28 1.13
CA SER A 215 21.22 31.08 2.29
C SER A 215 22.22 31.03 3.45
N ASP A 216 22.99 29.95 3.60
CA ASP A 216 24.03 29.85 4.65
C ASP A 216 25.28 30.68 4.31
N GLU A 217 25.57 30.92 3.03
CA GLU A 217 26.64 31.82 2.61
C GLU A 217 26.34 33.29 2.99
N LEU A 218 25.06 33.70 2.91
CA LEU A 218 24.66 35.07 3.28
C LEU A 218 24.67 35.30 4.81
N LEU A 219 24.28 34.30 5.61
CA LEU A 219 24.34 34.39 7.08
C LEU A 219 25.79 34.34 7.61
N SER A 220 26.68 33.58 6.95
CA SER A 220 28.11 33.61 7.25
C SER A 220 28.74 34.97 6.95
N THR A 221 28.26 35.71 5.94
CA THR A 221 28.77 37.07 5.65
C THR A 221 28.21 38.14 6.58
N PHE A 222 27.00 37.97 7.12
CA PHE A 222 26.42 38.94 8.07
C PHE A 222 26.98 38.82 9.49
N ASN A 223 27.33 37.61 9.94
CA ASN A 223 27.95 37.39 11.26
C ASN A 223 29.47 37.60 11.29
N GLY A 224 30.07 38.03 10.17
CA GLY A 224 31.49 38.31 10.02
C GLY A 224 31.89 39.78 10.19
N VAL A 225 30.99 40.64 10.68
CA VAL A 225 31.32 42.04 11.01
C VAL A 225 31.23 42.25 12.51
N HIS A 226 32.34 41.98 13.20
CA HIS A 226 32.66 42.64 14.47
C HIS A 226 34.12 43.06 14.48
N VAL A 227 34.34 44.37 14.32
CA VAL A 227 35.22 45.17 15.18
C VAL A 227 34.50 46.48 15.46
#